data_AF-A0A2V8H040-F1
#
_entry.id   AF-A0A2V8H040-F1
#
_cell.length_a   1.000
_cell.length_b   1.000
_cell.length_c   1.000
_cell.angle_alpha   90.00
_cell.angle_beta   90.00
_cell.angle_gamma   90.00
#
_symmetry.space_group_name_H-M   'P 1'
#
loop_
_entity.id
_entity.type
_entity.pdbx_description
1 polymer ?
#
loop_
_entity_poly.entity_id
_entity_poly.type
_entity_poly.pdbx_seq_one_letter_code
_entity_poly.pdbx_strand_id
1 'polypeptide(L)'
;MSGGAFVDRREAGRVLAARLQQYAGRDDVVVLALPRGGVPVAYEVASALGAPLDVFLVRKLGTPGHRELAMGAIASGGVRVLNDDVVRWYGIPEAAIESVAREEAQELQRRERAYREGRPAPELGKHIVILV
;
A
#
# COMPACT_ATOMS: atom_id res chain seq x y z
N MET A 1 12.33 -10.33 -24.00
CA MET A 1 10.92 -10.16 -23.57
C MET A 1 10.36 -8.99 -24.34
N SER A 2 9.42 -9.24 -25.24
CA SER A 2 8.74 -8.24 -26.06
C SER A 2 8.02 -7.23 -25.16
N GLY A 3 8.35 -5.95 -25.31
CA GLY A 3 7.81 -4.83 -24.53
C GLY A 3 6.39 -4.45 -24.94
N GLY A 4 5.45 -5.38 -24.77
CA GLY A 4 4.00 -5.10 -24.88
C GLY A 4 3.41 -4.69 -23.53
N ALA A 5 2.31 -3.95 -23.56
CA ALA A 5 1.50 -3.71 -22.36
C ALA A 5 0.86 -5.02 -21.89
N PHE A 6 0.71 -5.17 -20.56
CA PHE A 6 -0.07 -6.26 -19.99
C PHE A 6 -1.56 -6.06 -20.30
N VAL A 7 -2.26 -7.14 -20.65
CA VAL A 7 -3.69 -7.21 -20.92
C VAL A 7 -4.50 -6.85 -19.66
N ASP A 8 -4.07 -7.37 -18.51
CA ASP A 8 -4.68 -7.03 -17.22
C ASP A 8 -3.66 -7.12 -16.07
N ARG A 9 -4.16 -6.83 -14.86
CA ARG A 9 -3.35 -6.89 -13.64
C ARG A 9 -2.93 -8.31 -13.25
N ARG A 10 -3.69 -9.32 -13.64
CA ARG A 10 -3.35 -10.72 -13.33
C ARG A 10 -2.20 -11.19 -14.21
N GLU A 11 -2.20 -10.84 -15.49
CA GLU A 11 -1.06 -11.10 -16.38
C GLU A 11 0.20 -10.41 -15.85
N ALA A 12 0.12 -9.13 -15.49
CA ALA A 12 1.23 -8.42 -14.87
C ALA A 12 1.73 -9.13 -13.61
N GLY A 13 0.80 -9.61 -12.76
CA GLY A 13 1.10 -10.39 -11.56
C GLY A 13 1.83 -11.71 -11.85
N ARG A 14 1.41 -12.48 -12.86
CA ARG A 14 2.08 -13.72 -13.25
C ARG A 14 3.48 -13.48 -13.80
N VAL A 15 3.65 -12.44 -14.62
CA VAL A 15 4.97 -12.06 -15.14
C VAL A 15 5.90 -11.61 -14.00
N LEU A 16 5.38 -10.84 -13.04
CA LEU A 16 6.14 -10.43 -11.85
C LEU A 16 6.50 -11.65 -10.99
N ALA A 17 5.55 -12.55 -10.74
CA ALA A 17 5.75 -13.76 -9.96
C ALA A 17 6.85 -14.67 -10.53
N ALA A 18 6.94 -14.79 -11.85
CA ALA A 18 8.00 -15.54 -12.53
C ALA A 18 9.40 -14.97 -12.25
N ARG A 19 9.50 -13.66 -12.01
CA ARG A 19 10.78 -12.99 -11.67
C ARG A 19 11.12 -13.03 -10.19
N LEU A 20 10.17 -13.40 -9.34
CA LEU A 20 10.31 -13.46 -7.89
C LEU A 20 10.51 -14.89 -7.36
N GLN A 21 10.71 -15.88 -8.23
CA GLN A 21 10.82 -17.31 -7.85
C GLN A 21 11.93 -17.62 -6.83
N GLN A 22 12.96 -16.77 -6.71
CA GLN A 22 13.96 -16.90 -5.64
C GLN A 22 13.38 -16.83 -4.22
N TYR A 23 12.16 -16.31 -4.07
CA TYR A 23 11.43 -16.23 -2.80
C TYR A 23 10.46 -17.40 -2.57
N ALA A 24 10.27 -18.29 -3.55
CA ALA A 24 9.27 -19.34 -3.47
C ALA A 24 9.61 -20.36 -2.38
N GLY A 25 8.59 -20.76 -1.60
CA GLY A 25 8.72 -21.75 -0.52
C GLY A 25 9.46 -21.27 0.73
N ARG A 26 9.85 -19.99 0.78
CA ARG A 26 10.41 -19.38 2.00
C ARG A 26 9.31 -19.16 3.03
N ASP A 27 9.66 -19.39 4.30
CA ASP A 27 8.79 -19.16 5.45
C ASP A 27 8.87 -17.72 6.00
N ASP A 28 9.87 -16.94 5.57
CA ASP A 28 10.10 -15.56 5.99
C ASP A 28 9.61 -14.51 4.99
N VAL A 29 8.71 -14.84 4.07
CA VAL A 29 8.20 -13.92 3.04
C VAL A 29 6.73 -13.63 3.25
N VAL A 30 6.35 -12.35 3.17
CA VAL A 30 4.95 -11.90 3.15
C VAL A 30 4.71 -10.96 1.98
N VAL A 31 3.59 -11.14 1.28
CA VAL A 31 3.16 -10.26 0.20
C VAL A 31 2.12 -9.29 0.74
N LEU A 32 2.37 -8.00 0.59
CA LEU A 32 1.44 -6.94 0.97
C LEU A 32 0.92 -6.21 -0.27
N ALA A 33 -0.40 -6.12 -0.40
CA ALA A 33 -1.05 -5.45 -1.52
C ALA A 33 -1.51 -4.04 -1.15
N LEU A 34 -1.24 -3.05 -1.99
CA LEU A 34 -1.82 -1.70 -1.93
C LEU A 34 -3.17 -1.67 -2.67
N PRO A 35 -4.31 -1.51 -1.96
CA PRO A 35 -5.61 -1.53 -2.60
C PRO A 35 -5.87 -0.26 -3.44
N ARG A 36 -6.61 -0.36 -4.55
CA ARG A 36 -7.33 -1.56 -5.03
C ARG A 36 -6.57 -2.31 -6.12
N GLY A 37 -5.77 -1.59 -6.89
CA GLY A 37 -5.10 -2.13 -8.08
C GLY A 37 -3.98 -3.12 -7.76
N GLY A 38 -3.28 -2.99 -6.63
CA GLY A 38 -2.21 -3.93 -6.28
C GLY A 38 -2.73 -5.33 -5.97
N VAL A 39 -3.96 -5.46 -5.47
CA VAL A 39 -4.50 -6.74 -4.96
C VAL A 39 -4.53 -7.86 -6.01
N PRO A 40 -5.05 -7.67 -7.24
CA PRO A 40 -5.02 -8.73 -8.24
C PRO A 40 -3.61 -9.11 -8.70
N VAL A 41 -2.64 -8.18 -8.63
CA VAL A 41 -1.23 -8.45 -8.97
C VAL A 41 -0.58 -9.26 -7.83
N ALA A 42 -0.74 -8.78 -6.60
CA ALA A 42 -0.22 -9.38 -5.38
C ALA A 42 -0.74 -10.81 -5.16
N TYR A 43 -2.00 -11.06 -5.52
CA TYR A 43 -2.59 -12.40 -5.47
C TYR A 43 -1.82 -13.41 -6.31
N GLU A 44 -1.50 -13.07 -7.56
CA GLU A 44 -0.76 -13.98 -8.44
C GLU A 44 0.68 -14.19 -7.93
N VAL A 45 1.30 -13.15 -7.37
CA VAL A 45 2.62 -13.24 -6.72
C VAL A 45 2.57 -14.16 -5.50
N ALA A 46 1.69 -13.91 -4.53
CA ALA A 46 1.59 -14.69 -3.31
C ALA A 46 1.28 -16.17 -3.59
N SER A 47 0.34 -16.43 -4.49
CA SER A 47 -0.04 -17.78 -4.93
C SER A 47 1.15 -18.54 -5.51
N ALA A 48 1.92 -17.91 -6.41
CA ALA A 48 3.06 -18.54 -7.05
C ALA A 48 4.26 -18.77 -6.10
N LEU A 49 4.41 -17.94 -5.07
CA LEU A 49 5.49 -18.07 -4.09
C LEU A 49 5.12 -18.98 -2.91
N GLY A 50 3.84 -19.30 -2.72
CA GLY A 50 3.35 -19.98 -1.53
C GLY A 50 3.43 -19.12 -0.26
N ALA A 51 3.43 -17.79 -0.42
CA ALA A 51 3.59 -16.83 0.67
C ALA A 51 2.24 -16.29 1.15
N PRO A 52 2.09 -15.91 2.45
CA PRO A 52 0.92 -15.21 2.94
C PRO A 52 0.69 -13.89 2.19
N LEU A 53 -0.60 -13.59 1.93
CA LEU A 53 -1.05 -12.34 1.33
C LEU A 53 -1.90 -11.55 2.32
N ASP A 54 -1.60 -10.27 2.49
CA ASP A 54 -2.50 -9.33 3.15
C ASP A 54 -2.52 -7.96 2.45
N VAL A 55 -3.43 -7.08 2.87
CA VAL A 55 -3.53 -5.70 2.39
C VAL A 55 -2.76 -4.74 3.29
N PHE A 56 -2.06 -3.80 2.67
CA PHE A 56 -1.45 -2.67 3.35
C PHE A 56 -2.26 -1.40 3.10
N LEU A 57 -2.92 -0.92 4.16
CA LEU A 57 -3.85 0.19 4.08
C LEU A 57 -3.17 1.52 4.37
N VAL A 58 -3.12 2.35 3.35
CA VAL A 58 -2.57 3.71 3.41
C VAL A 58 -3.51 4.71 2.74
N ARG A 59 -3.46 5.96 3.18
CA ARG A 59 -4.11 7.11 2.55
C ARG A 59 -3.11 8.22 2.36
N LYS A 60 -3.10 8.84 1.18
CA LYS A 60 -2.30 10.03 0.92
C LYS A 60 -2.97 11.23 1.58
N LEU A 61 -2.17 12.11 2.17
CA LEU A 61 -2.61 13.43 2.60
C LEU A 61 -2.36 14.38 1.43
N GLY A 62 -3.44 14.81 0.78
CA GLY A 62 -3.37 15.75 -0.34
C GLY A 62 -2.97 17.14 0.13
N THR A 63 -2.28 17.87 -0.74
CA THR A 63 -1.90 19.27 -0.49
C THR A 63 -3.08 20.19 -0.87
N PRO A 64 -3.54 21.09 0.02
CA PRO A 64 -4.59 22.05 -0.30
C PRO A 64 -4.26 22.85 -1.57
N GLY A 65 -5.21 22.92 -2.51
CA GLY A 65 -5.01 23.59 -3.80
C GLY A 65 -4.19 22.81 -4.85
N HIS A 66 -3.59 21.67 -4.49
CA HIS A 66 -2.74 20.87 -5.39
C HIS A 66 -3.13 19.39 -5.39
N ARG A 67 -4.12 19.04 -6.23
CA ARG A 67 -4.75 17.70 -6.27
C ARG A 67 -3.75 16.54 -6.46
N GLU A 68 -2.70 16.73 -7.26
CA GLU A 68 -1.74 15.67 -7.59
C GLU A 68 -0.54 15.60 -6.61
N LEU A 69 -0.41 16.57 -5.69
CA LEU A 69 0.72 16.66 -4.76
C LEU A 69 0.33 16.17 -3.37
N ALA A 70 1.03 15.16 -2.85
CA ALA A 70 0.85 14.70 -1.48
C ALA A 70 1.83 15.37 -0.53
N MET A 71 1.30 15.94 0.56
CA MET A 71 2.09 16.48 1.68
C MET A 71 2.46 15.40 2.71
N GLY A 72 1.89 14.21 2.58
CA GLY A 72 2.17 13.10 3.48
C GLY A 72 1.29 11.89 3.21
N ALA A 73 1.29 10.96 4.17
CA ALA A 73 0.43 9.80 4.19
C ALA A 73 0.10 9.37 5.62
N ILE A 74 -1.01 8.67 5.77
CA ILE A 74 -1.38 7.95 6.99
C ILE A 74 -1.55 6.47 6.68
N ALA A 75 -1.35 5.62 7.68
CA ALA A 75 -1.56 4.19 7.59
C ALA A 75 -2.29 3.66 8.84
N SER A 76 -2.81 2.43 8.73
CA SER A 76 -3.41 1.70 9.86
C SER A 76 -2.51 1.75 11.10
N GLY A 77 -3.13 1.75 12.29
CA GLY A 77 -2.40 1.84 13.56
C GLY A 77 -1.96 3.25 13.97
N GLY A 78 -2.49 4.29 13.31
CA GLY A 78 -2.27 5.69 13.71
C GLY A 78 -0.96 6.29 13.21
N VAL A 79 -0.28 5.64 12.26
CA VAL A 79 0.96 6.14 11.67
C VAL A 79 0.66 7.32 10.75
N ARG A 80 1.43 8.40 10.90
CA ARG A 80 1.44 9.55 10.00
C ARG A 80 2.87 9.89 9.60
N VAL A 81 3.09 10.09 8.31
CA VAL A 81 4.37 10.53 7.74
C VAL A 81 4.10 11.77 6.90
N LEU A 82 4.86 12.83 7.12
CA LEU A 82 4.78 14.07 6.36
C LEU A 82 6.00 14.23 5.46
N ASN A 83 5.81 14.95 4.35
CA ASN A 83 6.88 15.46 3.53
C ASN A 83 7.15 16.91 3.95
N ASP A 84 8.15 17.08 4.82
CA ASP A 84 8.49 18.37 5.42
C ASP A 84 8.88 19.43 4.39
N ASP A 85 9.44 19.03 3.24
CA ASP A 85 9.79 19.95 2.15
C ASP A 85 8.54 20.51 1.49
N VAL A 86 7.55 19.65 1.18
CA VAL A 86 6.25 20.08 0.61
C VAL A 86 5.51 20.97 1.60
N VAL A 87 5.44 20.58 2.87
CA VAL A 87 4.79 21.38 3.92
C VAL A 87 5.42 22.77 4.01
N ARG A 88 6.75 22.84 3.98
CA ARG A 88 7.49 24.10 4.08
C ARG A 88 7.38 24.98 2.85
N TRP A 89 7.57 24.42 1.65
CA TRP A 89 7.56 25.18 0.39
C TRP A 89 6.20 25.78 0.08
N TYR A 90 5.12 25.07 0.43
CA TYR A 90 3.75 25.55 0.21
C TYR A 90 3.17 26.27 1.44
N GLY A 91 3.95 26.43 2.52
CA GLY A 91 3.53 27.12 3.73
C GLY A 91 2.26 26.53 4.35
N ILE A 92 2.14 25.20 4.34
CA ILE A 92 0.90 24.52 4.74
C ILE A 92 0.71 24.67 6.25
N PRO A 93 -0.39 25.29 6.73
CA PRO A 93 -0.63 25.41 8.15
C PRO A 93 -0.93 24.06 8.79
N GLU A 94 -0.47 23.85 10.03
CA GLU A 94 -0.72 22.62 10.79
C GLU A 94 -2.22 22.29 10.86
N ALA A 95 -3.08 23.30 11.04
CA ALA A 95 -4.53 23.13 11.06
C ALA A 95 -5.09 22.53 9.77
N ALA A 96 -4.49 22.85 8.61
CA ALA A 96 -4.88 22.27 7.33
C ALA A 96 -4.43 20.81 7.22
N ILE A 97 -3.21 20.50 7.71
CA ILE A 97 -2.69 19.13 7.77
C ILE A 97 -3.61 18.26 8.64
N GLU A 98 -3.98 18.74 9.82
CA GLU A 98 -4.88 18.04 10.75
C GLU A 98 -6.28 17.83 10.17
N SER A 99 -6.82 18.81 9.45
CA SER A 99 -8.13 18.67 8.78
C SER A 99 -8.09 17.54 7.76
N VAL A 100 -7.11 17.55 6.85
CA VAL A 100 -6.96 16.52 5.81
C VAL A 100 -6.69 15.15 6.45
N ALA A 101 -5.82 15.09 7.46
CA ALA A 101 -5.52 13.84 8.16
C ALA A 101 -6.75 13.22 8.81
N ARG A 102 -7.63 14.04 9.41
CA ARG A 102 -8.87 13.57 10.03
C ARG A 102 -9.85 12.98 9.01
N GLU A 103 -10.03 13.66 7.88
CA GLU A 103 -10.90 13.18 6.79
C GLU A 103 -10.38 11.86 6.20
N GLU A 104 -9.08 11.80 5.91
CA GLU A 104 -8.46 10.59 5.37
C GLU A 104 -8.45 9.44 6.38
N ALA A 105 -8.35 9.72 7.68
CA ALA A 105 -8.40 8.71 8.74
C ALA A 105 -9.79 8.03 8.83
N GLN A 106 -10.87 8.77 8.57
CA GLN A 106 -12.22 8.18 8.55
C GLN A 106 -12.37 7.16 7.41
N GLU A 107 -11.87 7.50 6.22
CA GLU A 107 -11.89 6.59 5.07
C GLU A 107 -10.94 5.39 5.27
N LEU A 108 -9.76 5.62 5.85
CA LEU A 108 -8.84 4.55 6.23
C LEU A 108 -9.51 3.55 7.17
N GLN A 109 -10.16 4.03 8.24
CA GLN A 109 -10.86 3.19 9.21
C GLN A 109 -12.04 2.44 8.58
N ARG A 110 -12.77 3.07 7.65
CA ARG A 110 -13.84 2.39 6.89
C ARG A 110 -13.29 1.21 6.08
N ARG A 111 -12.18 1.40 5.35
CA ARG A 111 -11.54 0.33 4.57
C ARG A 111 -10.95 -0.77 5.43
N GLU A 112 -10.35 -0.38 6.56
CA GLU A 112 -9.81 -1.33 7.53
C GLU A 112 -10.88 -2.27 8.05
N ARG A 113 -12.02 -1.73 8.49
CA ARG A 113 -13.18 -2.55 8.88
C ARG A 113 -13.65 -3.46 7.75
N ALA A 114 -13.78 -2.93 6.54
CA ALA A 114 -14.31 -3.66 5.39
C ALA A 114 -13.38 -4.78 4.89
N TYR A 115 -12.05 -4.63 4.99
CA TYR A 115 -11.11 -5.62 4.45
C TYR A 115 -10.59 -6.60 5.49
N ARG A 116 -10.45 -6.15 6.74
CA ARG A 116 -9.92 -7.00 7.81
C ARG A 116 -11.00 -7.83 8.49
N GLU A 117 -12.25 -7.34 8.56
CA GLU A 117 -13.35 -8.02 9.27
C GLU A 117 -12.95 -8.44 10.70
N GLY A 118 -12.16 -7.62 11.38
CA GLY A 118 -11.65 -7.89 12.74
C GLY A 118 -10.34 -8.69 12.81
N ARG A 119 -9.79 -9.17 11.68
CA ARG A 119 -8.48 -9.83 11.66
C ARG A 119 -7.35 -8.83 12.00
N PRO A 120 -6.36 -9.23 12.82
CA PRO A 120 -5.22 -8.37 13.11
C PRO A 120 -4.34 -8.14 11.88
N ALA A 121 -3.47 -7.13 11.95
CA ALA A 121 -2.40 -6.95 10.98
C ALA A 121 -1.35 -8.09 11.10
N PRO A 122 -0.67 -8.45 10.00
CA PRO A 122 0.31 -9.52 10.02
C PRO A 122 1.56 -9.04 10.76
N GLU A 123 2.23 -9.96 11.46
CA GLU A 123 3.51 -9.66 12.10
C GLU A 123 4.60 -9.58 11.03
N LEU A 124 5.14 -8.37 10.81
CA LEU A 124 6.15 -8.13 9.77
C LEU A 124 7.58 -8.22 10.31
N GLY A 125 7.77 -8.22 11.63
CA GLY A 125 9.10 -8.30 12.22
C GLY A 125 9.81 -9.57 11.74
N LYS A 126 11.01 -9.42 11.18
CA LYS A 126 11.87 -10.50 10.63
C LYS A 126 11.44 -11.09 9.27
N HIS A 127 10.41 -10.53 8.63
CA HIS A 127 9.97 -11.00 7.31
C HIS A 127 10.50 -10.10 6.18
N ILE A 128 10.77 -10.71 5.04
CA ILE A 128 10.92 -10.03 3.75
C ILE A 128 9.51 -9.65 3.28
N VAL A 129 9.29 -8.35 3.08
CA VAL A 129 8.03 -7.81 2.59
C VAL A 129 8.13 -7.55 1.09
N ILE A 130 7.25 -8.18 0.31
CA ILE A 130 7.03 -7.85 -1.10
C ILE A 130 5.79 -6.96 -1.18
N LEU A 131 6.00 -5.66 -1.33
CA LEU A 131 4.93 -4.67 -1.47
C LEU A 131 4.53 -4.52 -2.94
N VAL A 132 3.23 -4.66 -3.23
CA VAL A 132 2.66 -4.70 -4.59
C VAL A 132 1.49 -3.75 -4.76
#